data_AF-A0A2T4BNX0-F1
#
_entry.id   AF-A0A2T4BNX0-F1
#
_cell.length_a   1.000
_cell.length_b   1.000
_cell.length_c   1.000
_cell.angle_alpha   90.00
_cell.angle_beta   90.00
_cell.angle_gamma   90.00
#
_symmetry.space_group_name_H-M   'P 1'
#
loop_
_entity.id
_entity.type
_entity.pdbx_description
1 polymer ?
#
loop_
_entity_poly.entity_id
_entity_poly.type
_entity_poly.pdbx_seq_one_letter_code
_entity_poly.pdbx_strand_id
1 'polypeptide(L)'
;MENTLTCNNLKCRKELTDRALVTTCSHIFCIECVQRLGLIGQDNQRRNTCPVCNAQLAKAEDIAFNNLNPTEEFKTCVLSGLSPNIVMECAGRAISFWAYQTTQNLHYQQYLYKTLSEKYSALWARCDQISRDSDAKLNSLCEKLESVTASRDVLQRKNEELAEAFKDKSRKLFQTQELYTKVKRKAELGRIERAASDAVDSSIRSWVAI
;
A
#
# COMPACT_ATOMS: atom_id res chain seq x y z
N MET A 1 34.65 -13.83 -17.79
CA MET A 1 33.45 -14.67 -17.69
C MET A 1 33.09 -15.05 -19.11
N GLU A 2 33.08 -16.34 -19.43
CA GLU A 2 32.60 -16.78 -20.74
C GLU A 2 31.10 -16.47 -20.82
N ASN A 3 30.67 -15.85 -21.92
CA ASN A 3 29.25 -15.57 -22.12
C ASN A 3 28.53 -16.91 -22.31
N THR A 4 27.45 -17.14 -21.55
CA THR A 4 26.65 -18.35 -21.67
C THR A 4 25.40 -18.07 -22.52
N LEU A 5 25.01 -19.05 -23.34
CA LEU A 5 23.80 -18.93 -24.16
C LEU A 5 22.57 -19.13 -23.28
N THR A 6 21.51 -18.38 -23.56
CA THR A 6 20.24 -18.48 -22.84
C THR A 6 19.10 -18.73 -23.82
N CYS A 7 18.11 -19.50 -23.37
CA CYS A 7 16.93 -19.80 -24.17
C CYS A 7 16.26 -18.50 -24.66
N ASN A 8 16.04 -18.38 -25.96
CA ASN A 8 15.45 -17.18 -26.56
C ASN A 8 13.94 -17.05 -26.33
N ASN A 9 13.29 -18.04 -25.70
CA ASN A 9 11.97 -17.84 -25.13
C ASN A 9 12.08 -16.86 -23.94
N LEU A 10 11.54 -15.65 -24.10
CA LEU A 10 11.60 -14.55 -23.12
C LEU A 10 11.03 -14.91 -21.74
N LYS A 11 10.10 -15.87 -21.66
CA LYS A 11 9.56 -16.36 -20.37
C LYS A 11 10.45 -17.41 -19.71
N CYS A 12 11.37 -18.03 -20.45
CA CYS A 12 12.23 -19.10 -19.96
C CYS A 12 13.61 -18.57 -19.59
N ARG A 13 14.34 -18.00 -20.56
CA ARG A 13 15.72 -17.47 -20.40
C ARG A 13 16.72 -18.39 -19.68
N LYS A 14 16.41 -19.68 -19.54
CA LYS A 14 17.27 -20.68 -18.90
C LYS A 14 18.59 -20.77 -19.65
N GLU A 15 19.68 -20.86 -18.90
CA GLU A 15 21.02 -21.09 -19.42
C GLU A 15 21.08 -22.43 -20.16
N LEU A 16 21.78 -22.45 -21.29
CA LEU A 16 21.91 -23.60 -22.17
C LEU A 16 23.31 -24.18 -22.02
N THR A 17 23.38 -25.41 -21.51
CA THR A 17 24.65 -26.03 -21.12
C THR A 17 25.01 -27.24 -21.97
N ASP A 18 24.06 -28.14 -22.26
CA ASP A 18 24.35 -29.39 -22.97
C ASP A 18 23.79 -29.38 -24.39
N ARG A 19 22.46 -29.45 -24.53
CA ARG A 19 21.80 -29.49 -25.84
C ARG A 19 20.82 -28.36 -26.02
N ALA A 20 20.78 -27.84 -27.24
CA ALA A 20 19.83 -26.82 -27.65
C ALA A 20 19.44 -26.97 -29.12
N LEU A 21 18.26 -26.47 -29.48
CA LEU A 21 17.87 -26.31 -30.88
C LEU A 21 18.24 -24.90 -31.33
N VAL A 22 19.00 -24.81 -32.42
CA VAL A 22 19.37 -23.58 -33.10
C VAL A 22 18.59 -23.50 -34.41
N THR A 23 18.19 -22.29 -34.80
CA THR A 23 17.48 -22.02 -36.05
C THR A 23 18.36 -21.21 -37.00
N THR A 24 18.12 -21.28 -38.30
CA THR A 24 18.82 -20.48 -39.32
C THR A 24 18.64 -18.98 -39.13
N CYS A 25 17.53 -18.55 -38.51
CA CYS A 25 17.29 -17.17 -38.08
C CYS A 25 18.02 -16.77 -36.79
N SER A 26 19.07 -17.51 -36.40
CA SER A 26 19.92 -17.25 -35.24
C SER A 26 19.22 -17.29 -33.88
N HIS A 27 18.05 -17.94 -33.75
CA HIS A 27 17.42 -18.16 -32.44
C HIS A 27 17.75 -19.54 -31.87
N ILE A 28 17.93 -19.61 -30.55
CA ILE A 28 18.30 -20.82 -29.81
C ILE A 28 17.34 -21.11 -28.65
N PHE A 29 16.98 -22.38 -28.44
CA PHE A 29 15.98 -22.80 -27.45
C PHE A 29 16.43 -24.02 -26.64
N CYS A 30 16.04 -24.07 -25.37
CA CYS A 30 16.16 -25.29 -24.57
C CYS A 30 15.18 -26.35 -25.04
N ILE A 31 15.50 -27.63 -24.80
CA ILE A 31 14.69 -28.78 -25.23
C ILE A 31 13.24 -28.70 -24.72
N GLU A 32 13.05 -28.28 -23.48
CA GLU A 32 11.71 -28.10 -22.88
C GLU A 32 10.86 -27.06 -23.64
N CYS A 33 11.49 -25.97 -24.11
CA CYS A 33 10.79 -24.96 -24.91
C CYS A 33 10.54 -25.44 -26.33
N VAL A 34 11.47 -26.19 -26.92
CA VAL A 34 11.31 -26.78 -28.25
C VAL A 34 10.06 -27.67 -28.31
N GLN A 35 9.88 -28.54 -27.32
CA GLN A 35 8.70 -29.40 -27.19
C GLN A 35 7.42 -28.58 -26.98
N ARG A 36 7.43 -27.65 -26.04
CA ARG A 36 6.26 -26.84 -25.67
C ARG A 36 5.80 -25.90 -26.79
N LEU A 37 6.74 -25.39 -27.58
CA LEU A 37 6.46 -24.47 -28.69
C LEU A 37 6.17 -25.22 -30.00
N GLY A 38 6.20 -26.55 -29.99
CA GLY A 38 5.92 -27.38 -31.17
C GLY A 38 6.95 -27.21 -32.30
N LEU A 39 8.20 -26.85 -31.96
CA LEU A 39 9.28 -26.71 -32.95
C LEU A 39 9.76 -28.05 -33.50
N ILE A 40 9.33 -29.15 -32.88
CA ILE A 40 9.55 -30.53 -33.33
C ILE A 40 8.22 -31.28 -33.38
N GLY A 41 8.08 -32.20 -34.33
CA GLY A 41 6.88 -32.99 -34.57
C GLY A 41 6.86 -33.53 -36.01
N GLN A 42 5.89 -34.38 -36.35
CA GLN A 42 5.66 -34.77 -37.75
C GLN A 42 5.29 -33.53 -38.60
N ASP A 43 5.55 -33.55 -39.91
CA ASP A 43 5.42 -32.35 -40.78
C ASP A 43 4.05 -31.65 -40.70
N ASN A 44 2.97 -32.38 -40.42
CA ASN A 44 1.63 -31.80 -40.24
C ASN A 44 1.37 -31.17 -38.85
N GLN A 45 2.26 -31.36 -37.88
CA GLN A 45 2.14 -30.87 -36.49
C GLN A 45 3.29 -29.93 -36.09
N ARG A 46 4.36 -29.87 -36.87
CA ARG A 46 5.52 -29.00 -36.61
C ARG A 46 5.17 -27.55 -36.91
N ARG A 47 5.54 -26.67 -35.99
CA ARG A 47 5.52 -25.23 -36.24
C ARG A 47 6.63 -24.87 -37.22
N ASN A 48 6.25 -24.33 -38.37
CA ASN A 48 7.18 -23.92 -39.43
C ASN A 48 7.54 -22.43 -39.35
N THR A 49 7.41 -21.82 -38.17
CA THR A 49 7.72 -20.41 -37.93
C THR A 49 8.47 -20.26 -36.62
N CYS A 50 9.51 -19.42 -36.63
CA CYS A 50 10.26 -19.10 -35.43
C CYS A 50 9.36 -18.35 -34.42
N PRO A 51 9.26 -18.82 -33.16
CA PRO A 51 8.41 -18.20 -32.14
C PRO A 51 8.89 -16.81 -31.69
N VAL A 52 10.09 -16.38 -32.09
CA VAL A 52 10.68 -15.10 -31.68
C VAL A 52 10.55 -14.05 -32.79
N CYS A 53 10.95 -14.38 -34.02
CA CYS A 53 10.99 -13.43 -35.14
C CYS A 53 9.99 -13.73 -36.27
N ASN A 54 9.20 -14.80 -36.15
CA ASN A 54 8.27 -15.27 -37.17
C ASN A 54 8.90 -15.63 -38.52
N ALA A 55 10.23 -15.78 -38.61
CA ALA A 55 10.90 -16.29 -39.79
C ALA A 55 10.40 -17.70 -40.14
N GLN A 56 10.25 -17.99 -41.43
CA GLN A 56 9.81 -19.29 -41.90
C GLN A 56 10.90 -20.34 -41.71
N LEU A 57 10.54 -21.48 -41.12
CA LEU A 57 11.37 -22.66 -40.86
C LEU A 57 10.74 -23.87 -41.56
N ALA A 58 10.62 -23.80 -42.88
CA ALA A 58 9.91 -24.79 -43.69
C ALA A 58 10.75 -26.04 -43.92
N LYS A 59 12.07 -25.88 -44.03
CA LYS A 59 13.00 -26.96 -44.35
C LYS A 59 13.46 -27.68 -43.08
N ALA A 60 13.86 -28.95 -43.21
CA ALA A 60 14.42 -29.69 -42.09
C ALA A 60 15.74 -29.07 -41.61
N GLU A 61 16.51 -28.47 -42.52
CA GLU A 61 17.80 -27.81 -42.27
C GLU A 61 17.65 -26.43 -41.60
N ASP A 62 16.43 -25.89 -41.51
CA ASP A 62 16.18 -24.61 -40.85
C ASP A 62 16.33 -24.70 -39.32
N ILE A 63 16.38 -25.92 -38.79
CA ILE A 63 16.54 -26.21 -37.37
C ILE A 63 17.64 -27.28 -37.19
N ALA A 64 18.46 -27.12 -36.15
CA ALA A 64 19.51 -28.07 -35.83
C ALA A 64 19.63 -28.26 -34.32
N PHE A 65 19.65 -29.52 -33.88
CA PHE A 65 20.05 -29.85 -32.51
C PHE A 65 21.57 -29.80 -32.41
N ASN A 66 22.07 -28.93 -31.53
CA ASN A 66 23.48 -28.80 -31.26
C ASN A 66 23.81 -29.31 -29.86
N ASN A 67 24.90 -30.07 -29.78
CA ASN A 67 25.64 -30.24 -28.54
C ASN A 67 26.53 -29.00 -28.36
N LEU A 68 26.32 -28.26 -27.28
CA LEU A 68 27.05 -27.04 -26.96
C LEU A 68 28.45 -27.33 -26.39
N ASN A 69 28.67 -28.56 -25.92
CA ASN A 69 29.94 -29.06 -25.41
C ASN A 69 30.34 -30.38 -26.12
N PRO A 70 30.70 -30.33 -27.42
CA PRO A 70 31.18 -31.51 -28.13
C PRO A 70 32.56 -31.96 -27.63
N THR A 71 32.84 -33.26 -27.71
CA THR A 71 34.17 -33.81 -27.34
C THR A 71 35.24 -33.42 -28.36
N GLU A 72 36.51 -33.47 -27.96
CA GLU A 72 37.64 -33.15 -28.86
C GLU A 72 37.72 -34.11 -30.05
N GLU A 73 37.36 -35.38 -29.86
CA GLU A 73 37.29 -36.37 -30.92
C GLU A 73 36.21 -36.01 -31.93
N PHE A 74 35.03 -35.57 -31.46
CA PHE A 74 33.96 -35.11 -32.35
C PHE A 74 34.37 -33.87 -33.13
N LYS A 75 35.01 -32.88 -32.48
CA LYS A 75 35.54 -31.68 -33.15
C LYS A 75 36.56 -32.07 -34.23
N THR A 76 37.46 -33.01 -33.94
CA THR A 76 38.45 -33.50 -34.90
C THR A 76 37.77 -34.18 -36.09
N CYS A 77 36.81 -35.08 -35.84
CA CYS A 77 36.11 -35.82 -36.88
C CYS A 77 35.28 -34.91 -37.79
N VAL A 78 34.55 -33.93 -37.25
CA VAL A 78 33.67 -33.06 -38.05
C VAL A 78 34.46 -32.05 -38.90
N LEU A 79 35.66 -31.69 -38.46
CA LEU A 79 36.53 -30.76 -39.20
C LEU A 79 37.45 -31.47 -40.20
N SER A 80 37.83 -32.72 -39.95
CA SER A 80 38.73 -33.49 -40.81
C SER A 80 38.10 -33.74 -42.19
N GLY A 81 38.80 -33.33 -43.25
CA GLY A 81 38.32 -33.44 -44.63
C GLY A 81 37.66 -32.17 -45.19
N LEU A 82 37.39 -31.16 -44.35
CA LEU A 82 36.94 -29.85 -44.82
C LEU A 82 38.11 -28.98 -45.28
N SER A 83 37.89 -28.16 -46.32
CA SER A 83 38.89 -27.18 -46.74
C SER A 83 39.02 -26.04 -45.72
N PRO A 84 40.20 -25.40 -45.60
CA PRO A 84 40.36 -24.25 -44.71
C PRO A 84 39.33 -23.14 -44.94
N ASN A 85 38.92 -22.92 -46.20
CA ASN A 85 37.91 -21.91 -46.54
C ASN A 85 36.54 -22.21 -45.89
N ILE A 86 36.09 -23.47 -45.96
CA ILE A 86 34.82 -23.89 -45.34
C ILE A 86 34.89 -23.76 -43.82
N VAL A 87 36.02 -24.15 -43.21
CA VAL A 87 36.21 -24.04 -41.76
C VAL A 87 36.14 -22.60 -41.29
N MET A 88 36.80 -21.68 -42.01
CA MET A 88 36.76 -20.25 -41.70
C MET A 88 35.36 -19.65 -41.89
N GLU A 89 34.61 -20.09 -42.91
CA GLU A 89 33.23 -19.68 -43.13
C GLU A 89 32.30 -20.12 -41.98
N CYS A 90 32.45 -21.36 -41.51
CA CYS A 90 31.75 -21.87 -40.33
C CYS A 90 32.08 -21.06 -39.07
N ALA A 91 33.36 -20.77 -38.84
CA ALA A 91 33.81 -19.94 -37.72
C ALA A 91 33.19 -18.54 -37.78
N GLY A 92 33.19 -17.89 -38.94
CA GLY A 92 32.58 -16.57 -39.14
C GLY A 92 31.07 -16.55 -38.84
N ARG A 93 30.34 -17.59 -39.25
CA ARG A 93 28.91 -17.74 -38.90
C ARG A 93 28.69 -17.96 -37.41
N ALA A 94 29.52 -18.79 -36.77
CA ALA A 94 29.45 -19.03 -35.34
C ALA A 94 29.70 -17.73 -34.54
N ILE A 95 30.71 -16.95 -34.92
CA ILE A 95 31.00 -15.64 -34.31
C ILE A 95 29.82 -14.69 -34.48
N SER A 96 29.25 -14.61 -35.69
CA SER A 96 28.10 -13.75 -35.98
C SER A 96 26.88 -14.14 -35.15
N PHE A 97 26.65 -15.44 -34.96
CA PHE A 97 25.61 -15.95 -34.08
C PHE A 97 25.81 -15.49 -32.63
N TRP A 98 27.03 -15.63 -32.10
CA TRP A 98 27.35 -15.18 -30.74
C TRP A 98 27.23 -13.67 -30.56
N ALA A 99 27.64 -12.88 -31.55
CA ALA A 99 27.47 -11.44 -31.55
C ALA A 99 25.98 -11.04 -31.53
N TYR A 100 25.15 -11.72 -32.32
CA TYR A 100 23.69 -11.54 -32.32
C TYR A 100 23.10 -11.89 -30.94
N GLN A 101 23.43 -13.06 -30.39
CA GLN A 101 22.94 -13.50 -29.08
C GLN A 101 23.35 -12.55 -27.95
N THR A 102 24.59 -12.05 -27.98
CA THR A 102 25.10 -11.08 -27.00
C THR A 102 24.34 -9.76 -27.09
N THR A 103 24.12 -9.25 -28.30
CA THR A 103 23.37 -8.00 -28.53
C THR A 103 21.92 -8.11 -28.09
N GLN A 104 21.25 -9.22 -28.44
CA GLN A 104 19.87 -9.49 -28.01
C GLN A 104 19.77 -9.60 -26.48
N ASN A 105 20.71 -10.28 -25.83
CA ASN A 105 20.74 -10.36 -24.37
C ASN A 105 20.95 -8.98 -23.73
N LEU A 106 21.86 -8.16 -24.27
CA LEU A 106 22.09 -6.80 -23.77
C LEU A 106 20.82 -5.95 -23.84
N HIS A 107 20.12 -5.95 -24.99
CA HIS A 107 18.85 -5.23 -25.13
C HIS A 107 17.78 -5.72 -24.15
N TYR A 108 17.67 -7.04 -23.96
CA TYR A 108 16.75 -7.61 -22.99
C TYR A 108 17.06 -7.13 -21.56
N GLN A 109 18.33 -7.19 -21.14
CA GLN A 109 18.74 -6.73 -19.81
C GLN A 109 18.53 -5.23 -19.61
N GLN A 110 18.82 -4.41 -20.62
CA GLN A 110 18.55 -2.96 -20.58
C GLN A 110 17.07 -2.66 -20.37
N TYR A 111 16.19 -3.35 -21.10
CA TYR A 111 14.74 -3.15 -20.97
C TYR A 111 14.22 -3.61 -19.60
N LEU A 112 14.71 -4.75 -19.10
CA LEU A 112 14.38 -5.21 -17.74
C LEU A 112 14.79 -4.19 -16.69
N TYR A 113 16.03 -3.69 -16.75
CA TYR A 113 16.52 -2.69 -15.82
C TYR A 113 15.69 -1.42 -15.86
N LYS A 114 15.42 -0.90 -17.06
CA LYS A 114 14.58 0.29 -17.25
C LYS A 114 13.20 0.10 -16.62
N THR A 115 12.51 -0.99 -16.96
CA THR A 115 11.17 -1.29 -16.45
C THR A 115 11.16 -1.45 -14.92
N LEU A 116 12.20 -2.10 -14.37
CA LEU A 116 12.33 -2.29 -12.93
C LEU A 116 12.58 -0.95 -12.21
N SER A 117 13.43 -0.10 -12.77
CA SER A 117 13.74 1.24 -12.27
C SER A 117 12.50 2.14 -12.26
N GLU A 118 11.72 2.15 -13.34
CA GLU A 118 10.46 2.89 -13.44
C GLU A 118 9.45 2.43 -12.38
N LYS A 119 9.27 1.11 -12.21
CA LYS A 119 8.37 0.55 -11.19
C LYS A 119 8.84 0.90 -9.77
N TYR A 120 10.14 0.84 -9.52
CA TYR A 120 10.70 1.19 -8.22
C TYR A 120 10.49 2.68 -7.91
N SER A 121 10.75 3.56 -8.88
CA SER A 121 10.51 5.00 -8.74
C SER A 121 9.04 5.32 -8.47
N ALA A 122 8.12 4.69 -9.20
CA ALA A 122 6.68 4.85 -8.98
C ALA A 122 6.25 4.36 -7.59
N LEU A 123 6.77 3.22 -7.14
CA LEU A 123 6.48 2.69 -5.81
C LEU A 123 7.04 3.60 -4.71
N TRP A 124 8.26 4.10 -4.88
CA TRP A 124 8.89 5.04 -3.95
C TRP A 124 8.08 6.33 -3.82
N ALA A 125 7.68 6.93 -4.94
CA ALA A 125 6.83 8.13 -4.95
C ALA A 125 5.49 7.89 -4.23
N ARG A 126 4.89 6.70 -4.41
CA ARG A 126 3.66 6.32 -3.70
C ARG A 126 3.88 6.19 -2.20
N CYS A 127 4.97 5.57 -1.76
CA CYS A 127 5.30 5.46 -0.34
C CYS A 127 5.50 6.83 0.29
N ASP A 128 6.24 7.72 -0.38
CA ASP A 128 6.48 9.09 0.07
C ASP A 128 5.18 9.89 0.17
N GLN A 129 4.27 9.75 -0.80
CA GLN A 129 2.95 10.38 -0.74
C GLN A 129 2.13 9.88 0.45
N ILE A 130 2.12 8.56 0.71
CA ILE A 130 1.41 7.99 1.86
C ILE A 130 1.98 8.51 3.18
N SER A 131 3.31 8.65 3.29
CA SER A 131 3.95 9.23 4.48
C SER A 131 3.46 10.66 4.70
N ARG A 132 3.54 11.51 3.66
CA ARG A 132 3.10 12.90 3.72
C ARG A 132 1.61 13.04 4.07
N ASP A 133 0.75 12.23 3.48
CA ASP A 133 -0.69 12.22 3.78
C ASP A 133 -0.97 11.78 5.22
N SER A 134 -0.17 10.85 5.75
CA SER A 134 -0.30 10.35 7.12
C SER A 134 0.16 11.41 8.13
N ASP A 135 1.27 12.07 7.87
CA ASP A 135 1.79 13.18 8.69
C ASP A 135 0.80 14.36 8.71
N ALA A 136 0.23 14.71 7.55
CA ALA A 136 -0.79 15.76 7.47
C ALA A 136 -2.05 15.43 8.29
N LYS A 137 -2.52 14.18 8.24
CA LYS A 137 -3.65 13.72 9.05
C LYS A 137 -3.32 13.73 10.53
N LEU A 138 -2.13 13.27 10.91
CA LEU A 138 -1.67 13.25 12.30
C LEU A 138 -1.66 14.67 12.86
N ASN A 139 -1.07 15.63 12.16
CA ASN A 139 -1.04 17.03 12.56
C ASN A 139 -2.45 17.61 12.72
N SER A 140 -3.35 17.36 11.76
CA SER A 140 -4.75 17.83 11.86
C SER A 140 -5.49 17.22 13.05
N LEU A 141 -5.24 15.96 13.38
CA LEU A 141 -5.83 15.32 14.56
C LEU A 141 -5.25 15.88 15.86
N CYS A 142 -3.96 16.16 15.91
CA CYS A 142 -3.32 16.82 17.05
C CYS A 142 -3.93 18.21 17.30
N GLU A 143 -4.06 19.04 16.26
CA GLU A 143 -4.69 20.37 16.37
C GLU A 143 -6.14 20.29 16.88
N LYS A 144 -6.92 19.34 16.37
CA LYS A 144 -8.30 19.11 16.84
C LYS A 144 -8.33 18.67 18.29
N LEU A 145 -7.42 17.77 18.69
CA LEU A 145 -7.32 17.28 20.06
C LEU A 145 -6.98 18.43 21.01
N GLU A 146 -6.04 19.30 20.67
CA GLU A 146 -5.69 20.49 21.44
C GLU A 146 -6.88 21.44 21.58
N SER A 147 -7.58 21.73 20.48
CA SER A 147 -8.77 22.59 20.51
C SER A 147 -9.90 22.03 21.38
N VAL A 148 -10.21 20.73 21.26
CA VAL A 148 -11.24 20.07 22.07
C VAL A 148 -10.83 20.03 23.54
N THR A 149 -9.56 19.78 23.83
CA THR A 149 -9.01 19.78 25.19
C THR A 149 -9.15 21.17 25.83
N ALA A 150 -8.77 22.24 25.12
CA ALA A 150 -8.92 23.60 25.60
C ALA A 150 -10.40 23.98 25.83
N SER A 151 -11.30 23.58 24.93
CA SER A 151 -12.74 23.81 25.07
C SER A 151 -13.32 23.08 26.29
N ARG A 152 -12.92 21.82 26.50
CA ARG A 152 -13.27 21.03 27.69
C ARG A 152 -12.83 21.74 28.97
N ASP A 153 -11.60 22.24 29.02
CA ASP A 153 -11.06 22.90 30.20
C ASP A 153 -11.78 24.23 30.52
N VAL A 154 -12.24 24.94 29.49
CA VAL A 154 -13.11 26.13 29.66
C VAL A 154 -14.48 25.73 30.20
N LEU A 155 -15.11 24.69 29.64
CA LEU A 155 -16.42 24.21 30.10
C LEU A 155 -16.36 23.67 31.53
N GLN A 156 -15.28 22.97 31.88
CA GLN A 156 -15.07 22.47 33.23
C GLN A 156 -14.98 23.61 34.25
N ARG A 157 -14.17 24.65 33.97
CA ARG A 157 -14.09 25.84 34.84
C ARG A 157 -15.45 26.53 35.02
N LYS A 158 -16.21 26.72 33.93
CA LYS A 158 -17.56 27.30 34.00
C LYS A 158 -18.52 26.45 34.84
N ASN A 159 -18.42 25.13 34.76
CA ASN A 159 -19.25 24.23 35.56
C ASN A 159 -18.91 24.37 37.05
N GLU A 160 -17.63 24.44 37.39
CA GLU A 160 -17.17 24.67 38.78
C GLU A 160 -17.68 26.02 39.32
N GLU A 161 -17.58 27.10 38.53
CA GLU A 161 -18.12 28.42 38.88
C GLU A 161 -19.64 28.40 39.12
N LEU A 162 -20.40 27.73 38.23
CA LEU A 162 -21.85 27.59 38.36
C LEU A 162 -22.23 26.76 39.58
N ALA A 163 -21.50 25.68 39.86
CA ALA A 163 -21.72 24.84 41.03
C ALA A 163 -21.53 25.64 42.32
N GLU A 164 -20.51 26.50 42.39
CA GLU A 164 -20.28 27.35 43.56
C GLU A 164 -21.34 28.45 43.70
N ALA A 165 -21.70 29.13 42.60
CA ALA A 165 -22.79 30.10 42.60
C ALA A 165 -24.13 29.49 43.03
N PHE A 166 -24.41 28.24 42.62
CA PHE A 166 -25.61 27.52 43.03
C PHE A 166 -25.62 27.19 44.54
N LYS A 167 -24.48 26.75 45.10
CA LYS A 167 -24.35 26.53 46.54
C LYS A 167 -24.60 27.82 47.33
N ASP A 168 -24.01 28.93 46.90
CA ASP A 168 -24.20 30.23 47.55
C ASP A 168 -25.65 30.71 47.46
N LYS A 169 -26.28 30.56 46.30
CA LYS A 169 -27.70 30.88 46.13
C LYS A 169 -28.58 30.03 47.02
N SER A 170 -28.30 28.73 47.12
CA SER A 170 -29.03 27.81 48.01
C SER A 170 -28.89 28.21 49.48
N ARG A 171 -27.68 28.62 49.90
CA ARG A 171 -27.41 29.12 51.26
C ARG A 171 -28.21 30.40 51.57
N LYS A 172 -28.18 31.38 50.67
CA LYS A 172 -28.93 32.63 50.81
C LYS A 172 -30.44 32.40 50.81
N LEU A 173 -30.93 31.48 49.97
CA LEU A 173 -32.34 31.08 49.94
C LEU A 173 -32.76 30.51 51.30
N PHE A 174 -31.97 29.59 51.87
CA PHE A 174 -32.25 29.02 53.18
C PHE A 174 -32.32 30.08 54.28
N GLN A 175 -31.36 31.01 54.33
CA GLN A 175 -31.36 32.13 55.27
C GLN A 175 -32.59 33.03 55.12
N THR A 176 -32.98 33.34 53.89
CA THR A 176 -34.17 34.15 53.60
C THR A 176 -35.44 33.44 54.03
N GLN A 177 -35.55 32.14 53.80
CA GLN A 177 -36.67 31.30 54.24
C GLN A 177 -36.80 31.31 55.77
N GLU A 178 -35.67 31.22 56.48
CA GLU A 178 -35.63 31.27 57.94
C GLU A 178 -36.09 32.63 58.48
N LEU A 179 -35.62 33.74 57.88
CA LEU A 179 -36.06 35.09 58.25
C LEU A 179 -37.55 35.30 57.94
N TYR A 180 -38.02 34.85 56.77
CA TYR A 180 -39.42 34.93 56.39
C TYR A 180 -40.33 34.20 57.38
N THR A 181 -39.96 32.98 57.79
CA THR A 181 -40.75 32.21 58.78
C THR A 181 -40.75 32.88 60.16
N LYS A 182 -39.64 33.48 60.60
CA LYS A 182 -39.58 34.27 61.85
C LYS A 182 -40.50 35.49 61.81
N VAL A 183 -40.45 36.28 60.72
CA VAL A 183 -41.31 37.46 60.56
C VAL A 183 -42.77 37.07 60.48
N LYS A 184 -43.10 36.01 59.73
CA LYS A 184 -44.46 35.47 59.63
C LYS A 184 -45.02 35.09 61.01
N ARG A 185 -44.26 34.33 61.81
CA ARG A 185 -44.65 33.98 63.20
C ARG A 185 -44.88 35.21 64.07
N LYS A 186 -43.99 36.21 64.00
CA LYS A 186 -44.14 37.46 64.76
C LYS A 186 -45.40 38.24 64.35
N ALA A 187 -45.70 38.29 63.05
CA ALA A 187 -46.91 38.94 62.55
C ALA A 187 -48.20 38.20 62.98
N GLU A 188 -48.17 36.87 62.99
CA GLU A 188 -49.26 36.03 63.51
C GLU A 188 -49.48 36.26 65.01
N LEU A 189 -48.43 36.26 65.82
CA LEU A 189 -48.50 36.57 67.26
C LEU A 189 -49.04 38.00 67.51
N GLY A 190 -48.55 39.00 66.78
CA GLY A 190 -49.04 40.37 66.90
C GLY A 190 -50.49 40.57 66.44
N ARG A 191 -51.07 39.65 65.64
CA ARG A 191 -52.53 39.62 65.38
C ARG A 191 -53.28 39.04 66.56
N ILE A 192 -52.76 37.99 67.19
CA ILE A 192 -53.34 37.39 68.39
C ILE A 192 -53.34 38.39 69.56
N GLU A 193 -52.22 39.10 69.78
CA GLU A 193 -52.10 40.12 70.82
C GLU A 193 -53.12 41.26 70.63
N ARG A 194 -53.28 41.75 69.39
CA ARG A 194 -54.30 42.76 69.08
C ARG A 194 -55.72 42.25 69.30
N ALA A 195 -56.03 41.05 68.81
CA ALA A 195 -57.35 40.44 69.03
C ALA A 195 -57.65 40.22 70.52
N ALA A 196 -56.65 39.84 71.32
CA ALA A 196 -56.78 39.71 72.77
C ALA A 196 -57.01 41.06 73.45
N SER A 197 -56.26 42.10 73.05
CA SER A 197 -56.48 43.48 73.54
C SER A 197 -57.88 43.98 73.20
N ASP A 198 -58.33 43.79 71.96
CA ASP A 198 -59.68 44.18 71.53
C ASP A 198 -60.78 43.44 72.32
N ALA A 199 -60.56 42.15 72.64
CA ALA A 199 -61.48 41.36 73.47
C ALA A 199 -61.55 41.84 74.92
N VAL A 200 -60.41 42.23 75.50
CA VAL A 200 -60.34 42.83 76.84
C VAL A 200 -61.03 44.19 76.84
N ASP A 201 -60.74 45.06 75.87
CA ASP A 201 -61.38 46.37 75.74
C ASP A 201 -62.89 46.26 75.54
N SER A 202 -63.34 45.30 74.74
CA SER A 202 -64.77 44.99 74.59
C SER A 202 -65.41 44.52 75.89
N SER A 203 -64.69 43.75 76.71
CA SER A 203 -65.17 43.29 78.01
C SER A 203 -65.20 44.43 79.03
N ILE A 204 -64.20 45.31 79.05
CA ILE A 204 -64.21 46.49 79.93
C ILE A 204 -65.37 47.43 79.55
N ARG A 205 -65.58 47.68 78.25
CA ARG A 205 -66.72 48.49 77.78
C ARG A 205 -68.08 47.89 78.15
N SER A 206 -68.21 46.57 78.19
CA SER A 206 -69.45 45.92 78.62
C SER A 206 -69.67 45.99 80.14
N TRP A 207 -68.60 46.06 80.93
CA TRP A 207 -68.67 46.21 82.39
C TRP A 207 -68.94 47.65 82.85
N VAL A 208 -68.50 48.66 82.10
CA VAL A 208 -68.77 50.09 82.39
C VAL A 208 -70.19 50.51 81.98
N ALA A 209 -70.93 49.65 81.26
CA ALA A 209 -72.30 49.89 80.82
C ALA A 209 -73.38 49.36 81.80
N ILE A 210 -73.00 49.00 83.03
CA ILE A 210 -73.88 48.62 84.15
C ILE A 210 -73.72 49.68 85.24
#